data_AF-A0A345R1E1-F1
#
_entry.id   AF-A0A345R1E1-F1
#
_cell.length_a   1.000
_cell.length_b   1.000
_cell.length_c   1.000
_cell.angle_alpha   90.00
_cell.angle_beta   90.00
_cell.angle_gamma   90.00
#
_symmetry.space_group_name_H-M   'P 1'
#
loop_
_entity.id
_entity.type
_entity.pdbx_description
1 polymer ?
#
loop_
_entity_poly.entity_id
_entity_poly.type
_entity_poly.pdbx_seq_one_letter_code
_entity_poly.pdbx_strand_id
1 'polypeptide(L)'
;MCTRLATFIRKADADIRVALKLSPEVQVSFIKRLSDFHNSLSHTFEFEIGGQRMVYKPRSNDSQELFSGLLGIFECCAGKVVSPGTVAIGDDFSIEHKAVSLISVHSEERHYQLGLLAGLLYLVRGYDLHYENVIFTQNELVFVDAECLLAPWGSGEWYLRDTGAFMGLSDQHNDFWLKPPSVLHIPNFIPIQHTSDRREKEPALLGSTDCLDAFSDGISTVVSSLTKQKLTTILELISNFRNARLRFVFRDTVAYAQLLQRAVLTNFGNSSTEVFSYFLKTLGDNELGLREIEASSLIGYDIPIFHHRPTERGILQSGDSKKYHFPNTSFDLVKKHLNVTLNSGSDQLIAEVRALTVKHSSLQNAPI
;
A
#
# COMPACT_ATOMS: atom_id res chain seq x y z
N MET A 1 -25.11 -0.18 11.61
CA MET A 1 -24.03 -1.00 11.05
C MET A 1 -24.56 -2.20 10.25
N CYS A 2 -25.33 -3.11 10.84
CA CYS A 2 -25.80 -4.35 10.19
C CYS A 2 -26.50 -4.15 8.83
N THR A 3 -27.39 -3.17 8.70
CA THR A 3 -28.10 -2.91 7.43
C THR A 3 -27.17 -2.46 6.31
N ARG A 4 -26.15 -1.64 6.62
CA ARG A 4 -25.15 -1.16 5.64
C ARG A 4 -24.26 -2.31 5.17
N LEU A 5 -23.79 -3.15 6.09
CA LEU A 5 -23.00 -4.33 5.76
C LEU A 5 -23.79 -5.32 4.89
N ALA A 6 -25.05 -5.58 5.22
CA ALA A 6 -25.90 -6.45 4.41
C ALA A 6 -26.14 -5.89 2.99
N THR A 7 -26.27 -4.56 2.85
CA THR A 7 -26.35 -3.90 1.54
C THR A 7 -25.06 -4.05 0.75
N PHE A 8 -23.90 -3.88 1.37
CA PHE A 8 -22.62 -4.08 0.72
C PHE A 8 -22.43 -5.51 0.22
N ILE A 9 -22.71 -6.51 1.07
CA ILE A 9 -22.58 -7.93 0.69
C ILE A 9 -23.52 -8.28 -0.49
N ARG A 10 -24.75 -7.76 -0.51
CA ARG A 10 -25.66 -7.94 -1.65
C ARG A 10 -25.14 -7.31 -2.93
N LYS A 11 -24.58 -6.09 -2.85
CA LYS A 11 -23.94 -5.45 -3.99
C LYS A 11 -22.78 -6.31 -4.50
N ALA A 12 -21.90 -6.75 -3.60
CA ALA A 12 -20.73 -7.53 -3.97
C ALA A 12 -21.10 -8.90 -4.58
N ASP A 13 -22.13 -9.59 -4.09
CA ASP A 13 -22.65 -10.82 -4.74
C ASP A 13 -23.15 -10.53 -6.18
N ALA A 14 -23.91 -9.45 -6.37
CA ALA A 14 -24.39 -9.06 -7.69
C ALA A 14 -23.22 -8.75 -8.65
N ASP A 15 -22.24 -8.00 -8.17
CA ASP A 15 -21.01 -7.65 -8.89
C ASP A 15 -20.24 -8.92 -9.32
N ILE A 16 -20.02 -9.86 -8.39
CA ILE A 16 -19.34 -11.15 -8.65
C ILE A 16 -20.10 -12.01 -9.67
N ARG A 17 -21.44 -12.03 -9.61
CA ARG A 17 -22.25 -12.80 -10.56
C ARG A 17 -22.16 -12.26 -11.97
N VAL A 18 -22.23 -10.94 -12.13
CA VAL A 18 -22.03 -10.27 -13.42
C VAL A 18 -20.63 -10.52 -13.95
N ALA A 19 -19.63 -10.37 -13.08
CA ALA A 19 -18.22 -10.57 -13.37
C ALA A 19 -17.89 -11.91 -14.03
N LEU A 20 -18.30 -12.96 -13.33
CA LEU A 20 -17.93 -14.33 -13.66
C LEU A 20 -19.00 -15.03 -14.49
N LYS A 21 -20.01 -14.27 -14.97
CA LYS A 21 -21.16 -14.75 -15.76
C LYS A 21 -21.83 -15.96 -15.10
N LEU A 22 -22.05 -15.86 -13.80
CA LEU A 22 -22.58 -16.95 -12.99
C LEU A 22 -24.09 -17.09 -13.18
N SER A 23 -24.56 -18.33 -13.23
CA SER A 23 -25.99 -18.61 -13.17
C SER A 23 -26.51 -18.44 -11.72
N PRO A 24 -27.82 -18.21 -11.53
CA PRO A 24 -28.41 -17.99 -10.19
C PRO A 24 -28.17 -19.12 -9.19
N GLU A 25 -27.95 -20.34 -9.68
CA GLU A 25 -27.81 -21.57 -8.89
C GLU A 25 -26.38 -21.75 -8.34
N VAL A 26 -25.41 -21.01 -8.90
CA VAL A 26 -24.03 -21.05 -8.40
C VAL A 26 -23.97 -20.39 -7.03
N GLN A 27 -23.50 -21.16 -6.04
CA GLN A 27 -23.28 -20.67 -4.69
C GLN A 27 -21.97 -19.89 -4.61
N VAL A 28 -22.07 -18.66 -4.10
CA VAL A 28 -20.92 -17.83 -3.73
C VAL A 28 -20.78 -17.87 -2.21
N SER A 29 -19.64 -18.33 -1.72
CA SER A 29 -19.37 -18.43 -0.27
C SER A 29 -18.38 -17.37 0.15
N PHE A 30 -18.81 -16.41 0.98
CA PHE A 30 -17.92 -15.40 1.56
C PHE A 30 -17.13 -16.02 2.71
N ILE A 31 -15.80 -15.99 2.62
CA ILE A 31 -14.90 -16.71 3.53
C ILE A 31 -14.40 -15.82 4.67
N LYS A 32 -13.72 -14.72 4.33
CA LYS A 32 -13.13 -13.82 5.33
C LYS A 32 -12.92 -12.41 4.80
N ARG A 33 -13.01 -11.44 5.71
CA ARG A 33 -12.56 -10.06 5.47
C ARG A 33 -11.04 -10.00 5.40
N LEU A 34 -10.52 -9.21 4.46
CA LEU A 34 -9.09 -9.02 4.23
C LEU A 34 -8.63 -7.58 4.44
N SER A 35 -9.52 -6.59 4.46
CA SER A 35 -9.18 -5.18 4.70
C SER A 35 -10.07 -4.53 5.75
N ASP A 36 -9.67 -3.32 6.16
CA ASP A 36 -10.50 -2.44 6.96
C ASP A 36 -11.73 -1.93 6.21
N PHE A 37 -12.68 -1.42 6.99
CA PHE A 37 -13.91 -0.81 6.50
C PHE A 37 -13.63 0.62 6.03
N HIS A 38 -14.05 0.91 4.82
CA HIS A 38 -13.97 2.22 4.20
C HIS A 38 -15.27 2.52 3.47
N ASN A 39 -15.55 3.79 3.16
CA ASN A 39 -16.61 4.19 2.21
C ASN A 39 -17.93 3.44 2.41
N SER A 40 -18.54 3.58 3.59
CA SER A 40 -19.73 2.84 3.98
C SER A 40 -19.55 1.35 4.19
N LEU A 41 -18.51 0.98 4.93
CA LEU A 41 -18.19 -0.41 5.30
C LEU A 41 -17.80 -1.30 4.13
N SER A 42 -17.44 -0.71 2.99
CA SER A 42 -16.80 -1.41 1.88
C SER A 42 -15.45 -1.96 2.32
N HIS A 43 -15.15 -3.19 1.95
CA HIS A 43 -13.91 -3.87 2.29
C HIS A 43 -13.59 -4.98 1.30
N THR A 44 -12.31 -5.33 1.21
CA THR A 44 -11.82 -6.49 0.49
C THR A 44 -12.15 -7.76 1.26
N PHE A 45 -12.59 -8.80 0.56
CA PHE A 45 -12.85 -10.10 1.16
C PHE A 45 -12.47 -11.26 0.22
N GLU A 46 -12.20 -12.41 0.83
CA GLU A 46 -12.02 -13.68 0.14
C GLU A 46 -13.38 -14.36 -0.03
N PHE A 47 -13.65 -14.88 -1.22
CA PHE A 47 -14.83 -15.69 -1.53
C PHE A 47 -14.45 -16.98 -2.28
N GLU A 48 -15.33 -17.97 -2.24
CA GLU A 48 -15.15 -19.26 -2.89
C GLU A 48 -16.32 -19.58 -3.81
N ILE A 49 -15.99 -20.06 -5.02
CA ILE A 49 -16.96 -20.52 -6.03
C ILE A 49 -16.40 -21.78 -6.69
N GLY A 50 -17.19 -22.85 -6.71
CA GLY A 50 -16.79 -24.10 -7.37
C GLY A 50 -15.46 -24.67 -6.86
N GLY A 51 -15.14 -24.45 -5.58
CA GLY A 51 -13.86 -24.84 -4.96
C GLY A 51 -12.67 -23.93 -5.27
N GLN A 52 -12.85 -22.87 -6.06
CA GLN A 52 -11.82 -21.86 -6.33
C GLN A 52 -11.95 -20.68 -5.39
N ARG A 53 -10.82 -20.22 -4.83
CA ARG A 53 -10.76 -19.05 -3.95
C ARG A 53 -10.31 -17.83 -4.72
N MET A 54 -11.03 -16.74 -4.51
CA MET A 54 -10.85 -15.47 -5.21
C MET A 54 -10.97 -14.32 -4.21
N VAL A 55 -10.47 -13.16 -4.61
CA VAL A 55 -10.52 -11.93 -3.80
C VAL A 55 -11.35 -10.90 -4.54
N TYR A 56 -12.33 -10.32 -3.84
CA TYR A 56 -13.11 -9.18 -4.33
C TYR A 56 -12.57 -7.90 -3.71
N LYS A 57 -12.23 -6.91 -4.55
CA LYS A 57 -11.76 -5.59 -4.16
C LYS A 57 -12.76 -4.53 -4.65
N PRO A 58 -13.45 -3.79 -3.76
CA PRO A 58 -14.44 -2.78 -4.15
C PRO A 58 -13.77 -1.46 -4.60
N ARG A 59 -12.86 -1.55 -5.55
CA ARG A 59 -12.14 -0.40 -6.12
C ARG A 59 -11.70 -0.67 -7.56
N SER A 60 -11.45 0.40 -8.31
CA SER A 60 -10.87 0.36 -9.66
C SER A 60 -9.57 -0.47 -9.71
N ASN A 61 -9.33 -1.09 -10.86
CA ASN A 61 -8.10 -1.81 -11.17
C ASN A 61 -6.99 -0.91 -11.76
N ASP A 62 -7.25 0.38 -11.96
CA ASP A 62 -6.31 1.32 -12.63
C ASP A 62 -4.89 1.23 -12.09
N SER A 63 -4.75 1.12 -10.77
CA SER A 63 -3.45 1.09 -10.11
C SER A 63 -2.67 -0.19 -10.44
N GLN A 64 -3.38 -1.31 -10.56
CA GLN A 64 -2.80 -2.60 -10.92
C GLN A 64 -2.46 -2.67 -12.42
N GLU A 65 -3.28 -2.06 -13.28
CA GLU A 65 -3.00 -1.94 -14.71
C GLU A 65 -1.82 -1.02 -14.99
N LEU A 66 -1.74 0.11 -14.28
CA LEU A 66 -0.58 0.98 -14.29
C LEU A 66 0.68 0.21 -13.89
N PHE A 67 0.63 -0.56 -12.81
CA PHE A 67 1.76 -1.40 -12.37
C PHE A 67 2.13 -2.45 -13.43
N SER A 68 1.14 -3.13 -14.01
CA SER A 68 1.36 -4.12 -15.07
C SER A 68 2.01 -3.50 -16.31
N GLY A 69 1.60 -2.29 -16.69
CA GLY A 69 2.24 -1.53 -17.76
C GLY A 69 3.70 -1.19 -17.45
N LEU A 70 4.02 -0.86 -16.19
CA LEU A 70 5.40 -0.63 -15.75
C LEU A 70 6.23 -1.92 -15.86
N LEU A 71 5.69 -3.06 -15.45
CA LEU A 71 6.36 -4.36 -15.62
C LEU A 71 6.69 -4.63 -17.09
N GLY A 72 5.78 -4.34 -18.02
CA GLY A 72 6.02 -4.49 -19.46
C GLY A 72 7.19 -3.63 -19.98
N ILE A 73 7.37 -2.41 -19.44
CA ILE A 73 8.51 -1.54 -19.81
C ILE A 73 9.85 -2.12 -19.34
N PHE A 74 9.84 -2.87 -18.25
CA PHE A 74 11.02 -3.46 -17.63
C PHE A 74 11.11 -4.98 -17.80
N GLU A 75 10.32 -5.59 -18.68
CA GLU A 75 10.22 -7.06 -18.83
C GLU A 75 11.60 -7.73 -19.00
N CYS A 76 12.50 -7.08 -19.75
CA CYS A 76 13.86 -7.56 -20.00
C CYS A 76 14.70 -7.80 -18.73
N CYS A 77 14.35 -7.16 -17.61
CA CYS A 77 15.11 -7.22 -16.37
C CYS A 77 14.24 -7.48 -15.12
N ALA A 78 12.94 -7.24 -15.20
CA ALA A 78 11.98 -7.41 -14.11
C ALA A 78 10.96 -8.53 -14.37
N GLY A 79 11.16 -9.38 -15.38
CA GLY A 79 10.23 -10.46 -15.76
C GLY A 79 9.97 -11.55 -14.70
N LYS A 80 10.59 -11.43 -13.52
CA LYS A 80 10.33 -12.28 -12.34
C LYS A 80 9.40 -11.62 -11.31
N VAL A 81 9.05 -10.36 -11.51
CA VAL A 81 8.01 -9.65 -10.75
C VAL A 81 6.77 -9.58 -11.63
N VAL A 82 5.65 -10.02 -11.08
CA VAL A 82 4.38 -10.08 -11.80
C VAL A 82 3.27 -9.39 -11.02
N SER A 83 2.27 -8.92 -11.77
CA SER A 83 0.98 -8.51 -11.22
C SER A 83 0.07 -9.73 -11.11
N PRO A 84 -0.83 -9.82 -10.10
CA PRO A 84 -1.91 -10.79 -10.13
C PRO A 84 -2.72 -10.65 -11.43
N GLY A 85 -3.22 -11.79 -11.90
CA GLY A 85 -4.25 -11.81 -12.93
C GLY A 85 -5.54 -11.25 -12.34
N THR A 86 -5.93 -10.07 -12.82
CA THR A 86 -7.12 -9.36 -12.34
C THR A 86 -8.18 -9.27 -13.43
N VAL A 87 -9.44 -9.49 -13.06
CA VAL A 87 -10.60 -9.17 -13.88
C VAL A 87 -11.16 -7.86 -13.37
N ALA A 88 -10.89 -6.77 -14.10
CA ALA A 88 -11.46 -5.45 -13.84
C ALA A 88 -12.89 -5.37 -14.38
N ILE A 89 -13.82 -4.80 -13.61
CA ILE A 89 -15.22 -4.68 -14.04
C ILE A 89 -15.72 -3.28 -13.76
N GLY A 90 -15.69 -2.47 -14.82
CA GLY A 90 -15.93 -1.04 -14.72
C GLY A 90 -14.91 -0.34 -13.83
N ASP A 91 -15.28 0.85 -13.35
CA ASP A 91 -14.40 1.69 -12.53
C ASP A 91 -14.53 1.41 -11.02
N ASP A 92 -15.39 0.46 -10.64
CA ASP A 92 -15.91 0.37 -9.27
C ASP A 92 -15.38 -0.84 -8.47
N PHE A 93 -14.95 -1.92 -9.13
CA PHE A 93 -14.41 -3.11 -8.45
C PHE A 93 -13.52 -3.98 -9.35
N SER A 94 -12.75 -4.86 -8.71
CA SER A 94 -11.95 -5.89 -9.36
C SER A 94 -12.02 -7.23 -8.63
N ILE A 95 -11.76 -8.31 -9.37
CA ILE A 95 -11.67 -9.68 -8.86
C ILE A 95 -10.31 -10.26 -9.20
N GLU A 96 -9.64 -10.82 -8.20
CA GLU A 96 -8.32 -11.44 -8.35
C GLU A 96 -8.39 -12.93 -8.03
N HIS A 97 -7.70 -13.75 -8.84
CA HIS A 97 -7.44 -15.13 -8.46
C HIS A 97 -6.41 -15.16 -7.33
N LYS A 98 -6.68 -15.94 -6.28
CA LYS A 98 -5.70 -16.14 -5.22
C LYS A 98 -4.61 -17.08 -5.76
N ALA A 99 -3.43 -16.53 -6.06
CA ALA A 99 -2.26 -17.34 -6.38
C ALA A 99 -1.89 -18.18 -5.14
N VAL A 100 -2.01 -19.49 -5.23
CA VAL A 100 -1.66 -20.42 -4.14
C VAL A 100 -0.34 -21.10 -4.47
N SER A 101 0.71 -20.67 -3.78
CA SER A 101 1.72 -21.56 -3.20
C SER A 101 2.73 -20.70 -2.43
N LEU A 102 2.45 -20.45 -1.15
CA LEU A 102 3.46 -19.93 -0.23
C LEU A 102 4.56 -21.00 -0.09
N ILE A 103 5.71 -20.75 -0.68
CA ILE A 103 6.91 -21.55 -0.42
C ILE A 103 7.74 -20.71 0.55
N SER A 104 8.02 -21.19 1.77
CA SER A 104 8.86 -20.49 2.74
C SER A 104 10.32 -20.88 2.55
N VAL A 105 11.05 -20.22 1.67
CA VAL A 105 12.51 -20.31 1.62
C VAL A 105 13.09 -18.92 1.44
N HIS A 106 13.90 -18.46 2.38
CA HIS A 106 14.72 -17.26 2.18
C HIS A 106 15.86 -17.62 1.22
N SER A 107 15.92 -16.99 0.06
CA SER A 107 16.99 -17.17 -0.91
C SER A 107 17.43 -15.82 -1.48
N GLU A 108 18.68 -15.75 -1.94
CA GLU A 108 19.21 -14.58 -2.66
C GLU A 108 18.31 -14.22 -3.86
N GLU A 109 17.82 -15.20 -4.60
CA GLU A 109 16.90 -15.01 -5.73
C GLU A 109 15.63 -14.24 -5.35
N ARG A 110 15.03 -14.52 -4.18
CA ARG A 110 13.83 -13.80 -3.73
C ARG A 110 14.14 -12.39 -3.26
N HIS A 111 15.30 -12.19 -2.66
CA HIS A 111 15.77 -10.85 -2.31
C HIS A 111 16.07 -10.03 -3.55
N TYR A 112 16.64 -10.65 -4.58
CA TYR A 112 16.79 -10.03 -5.89
C TYR A 112 15.43 -9.62 -6.48
N GLN A 113 14.42 -10.50 -6.45
CA GLN A 113 13.06 -10.16 -6.88
C GLN A 113 12.42 -9.02 -6.07
N LEU A 114 12.63 -8.98 -4.76
CA LEU A 114 12.24 -7.85 -3.91
C LEU A 114 12.96 -6.57 -4.31
N GLY A 115 14.25 -6.66 -4.65
CA GLY A 115 15.05 -5.55 -5.17
C GLY A 115 14.49 -5.01 -6.48
N LEU A 116 14.07 -5.90 -7.38
CA LEU A 116 13.40 -5.52 -8.63
C LEU A 116 12.10 -4.75 -8.34
N LEU A 117 11.24 -5.25 -7.45
CA LEU A 117 10.01 -4.56 -7.05
C LEU A 117 10.31 -3.20 -6.41
N ALA A 118 11.27 -3.15 -5.48
CA ALA A 118 11.71 -1.93 -4.82
C ALA A 118 12.22 -0.88 -5.82
N GLY A 119 13.04 -1.29 -6.79
CA GLY A 119 13.54 -0.43 -7.85
C GLY A 119 12.41 0.13 -8.72
N LEU A 120 11.42 -0.71 -9.08
CA LEU A 120 10.25 -0.26 -9.84
C LEU A 120 9.43 0.77 -9.05
N LEU A 121 9.12 0.49 -7.80
CA LEU A 121 8.36 1.39 -6.94
C LEU A 121 9.11 2.70 -6.70
N TYR A 122 10.43 2.66 -6.52
CA TYR A 122 11.26 3.85 -6.41
C TYR A 122 11.08 4.78 -7.62
N LEU A 123 11.23 4.25 -8.84
CA LEU A 123 11.12 5.03 -10.08
C LEU A 123 9.78 5.76 -10.22
N VAL A 124 8.69 5.17 -9.70
CA VAL A 124 7.34 5.74 -9.80
C VAL A 124 6.80 6.27 -8.48
N ARG A 125 7.66 6.44 -7.46
CA ARG A 125 7.27 6.98 -6.15
C ARG A 125 6.14 6.16 -5.50
N GLY A 126 6.22 4.84 -5.58
CA GLY A 126 5.35 3.90 -4.85
C GLY A 126 5.67 3.87 -3.36
N TYR A 127 4.67 3.61 -2.53
CA TYR A 127 4.74 3.62 -1.07
C TYR A 127 3.62 2.74 -0.47
N ASP A 128 3.53 2.67 0.85
CA ASP A 128 2.60 1.82 1.61
C ASP A 128 2.79 0.32 1.30
N LEU A 129 4.05 -0.08 1.09
CA LEU A 129 4.40 -1.45 0.79
C LEU A 129 4.48 -2.25 2.08
N HIS A 130 3.64 -3.29 2.21
CA HIS A 130 3.60 -4.18 3.37
C HIS A 130 3.83 -5.63 2.95
N TYR A 131 4.44 -6.45 3.82
CA TYR A 131 4.83 -7.83 3.49
C TYR A 131 3.64 -8.68 3.01
N GLU A 132 2.45 -8.40 3.54
CA GLU A 132 1.19 -9.04 3.13
C GLU A 132 0.80 -8.74 1.68
N ASN A 133 1.37 -7.70 1.06
CA ASN A 133 1.10 -7.31 -0.32
C ASN A 133 1.99 -8.07 -1.32
N VAL A 134 2.87 -8.95 -0.85
CA VAL A 134 3.77 -9.75 -1.69
C VAL A 134 3.53 -11.23 -1.49
N ILE A 135 3.37 -11.96 -2.58
CA ILE A 135 3.26 -13.43 -2.59
C ILE A 135 4.37 -14.00 -3.43
N PHE A 136 5.22 -14.84 -2.82
CA PHE A 136 6.20 -15.63 -3.56
C PHE A 136 5.54 -16.91 -4.09
N THR A 137 5.65 -17.14 -5.39
CA THR A 137 5.38 -18.43 -6.02
C THR A 137 6.68 -19.23 -6.14
N GLN A 138 6.65 -20.33 -6.90
CA GLN A 138 7.86 -21.12 -7.17
C GLN A 138 8.91 -20.33 -7.95
N ASN A 139 8.48 -19.49 -8.90
CA ASN A 139 9.38 -18.82 -9.83
C ASN A 139 9.28 -17.28 -9.79
N GLU A 140 8.20 -16.74 -9.22
CA GLU A 140 7.83 -15.34 -9.38
C GLU A 140 7.47 -14.68 -8.06
N LEU A 141 7.62 -13.36 -8.04
CA LEU A 141 7.09 -12.49 -7.00
C LEU A 141 5.82 -11.82 -7.51
N VAL A 142 4.69 -12.07 -6.85
CA VAL A 142 3.40 -11.45 -7.17
C VAL A 142 3.17 -10.27 -6.24
N PHE A 143 3.08 -9.06 -6.79
CA PHE A 143 2.73 -7.86 -6.04
C PHE A 143 1.22 -7.61 -6.13
N VAL A 144 0.51 -7.89 -5.04
CA VAL A 144 -0.96 -7.97 -5.04
C VAL A 144 -1.66 -6.67 -4.68
N ASP A 145 -0.94 -5.62 -4.25
CA ASP A 145 -1.57 -4.34 -3.94
C ASP A 145 -0.79 -3.13 -4.42
N ALA A 146 -1.08 -2.68 -5.65
CA ALA A 146 -0.45 -1.52 -6.26
C ALA A 146 -1.20 -0.20 -6.05
N GLU A 147 -2.05 -0.05 -5.04
CA GLU A 147 -2.92 1.14 -4.94
C GLU A 147 -2.23 2.46 -4.57
N CYS A 148 -1.05 2.38 -3.95
CA CYS A 148 -0.26 3.52 -3.49
C CYS A 148 0.90 3.84 -4.43
N LEU A 149 0.60 4.02 -5.73
CA LEU A 149 1.57 4.50 -6.73
C LEU A 149 1.52 6.02 -6.92
N LEU A 150 2.61 6.59 -7.44
CA LEU A 150 2.72 8.01 -7.81
C LEU A 150 2.47 8.97 -6.64
N ALA A 151 3.12 8.76 -5.50
CA ALA A 151 2.91 9.54 -4.30
C ALA A 151 2.89 11.07 -4.56
N PRO A 152 1.84 11.79 -4.13
CA PRO A 152 1.64 13.21 -4.46
C PRO A 152 2.43 14.17 -3.55
N TRP A 153 3.25 13.64 -2.66
CA TRP A 153 3.99 14.37 -1.62
C TRP A 153 5.29 13.65 -1.25
N GLY A 154 6.21 14.29 -0.53
CA GLY A 154 7.46 13.68 -0.07
C GLY A 154 8.62 13.78 -1.08
N SER A 155 9.84 13.50 -0.61
CA SER A 155 11.03 13.36 -1.46
C SER A 155 11.28 11.89 -1.82
N GLY A 156 12.11 11.62 -2.84
CA GLY A 156 12.45 10.27 -3.28
C GLY A 156 12.96 9.35 -2.17
N GLU A 157 13.64 9.92 -1.17
CA GLU A 157 14.18 9.20 -0.01
C GLU A 157 13.10 8.58 0.88
N TRP A 158 11.88 9.14 0.92
CA TRP A 158 10.81 8.64 1.77
C TRP A 158 10.31 7.28 1.27
N TYR A 159 10.26 7.08 -0.04
CA TYR A 159 9.81 5.83 -0.65
C TYR A 159 10.80 4.70 -0.46
N LEU A 160 12.10 5.02 -0.50
CA LEU A 160 13.15 4.07 -0.18
C LEU A 160 13.14 3.67 1.29
N ARG A 161 12.83 4.62 2.19
CA ARG A 161 12.69 4.31 3.62
C ARG A 161 11.47 3.46 3.90
N ASP A 162 10.36 3.69 3.22
CA ASP A 162 9.16 2.88 3.34
C ASP A 162 9.38 1.46 2.79
N THR A 163 10.07 1.36 1.65
CA THR A 163 10.57 0.09 1.10
C THR A 163 11.62 -0.56 2.02
N GLY A 164 12.42 0.25 2.73
CA GLY A 164 13.37 -0.14 3.77
C GLY A 164 12.69 -0.73 5.02
N ALA A 165 11.61 -0.08 5.46
CA ALA A 165 10.81 -0.50 6.60
C ALA A 165 10.09 -1.82 6.31
N PHE A 166 9.55 -1.98 5.09
CA PHE A 166 9.02 -3.25 4.57
C PHE A 166 10.01 -4.42 4.66
N MET A 167 11.31 -4.16 4.57
CA MET A 167 12.34 -5.21 4.64
C MET A 167 12.90 -5.45 6.05
N GLY A 168 12.39 -4.77 7.06
CA GLY A 168 13.01 -4.77 8.38
C GLY A 168 14.44 -4.21 8.34
N LEU A 169 14.71 -3.19 7.53
CA LEU A 169 15.99 -2.45 7.49
C LEU A 169 15.94 -1.14 8.28
N SER A 170 14.77 -0.81 8.84
CA SER A 170 14.66 0.27 9.79
C SER A 170 13.72 -0.14 10.90
N ASP A 171 14.21 -0.13 12.15
CA ASP A 171 13.37 -0.07 13.37
C ASP A 171 12.52 1.22 13.43
N GLN A 172 12.62 2.08 12.40
CA GLN A 172 11.93 3.36 12.33
C GLN A 172 10.47 3.29 11.92
N HIS A 173 9.83 2.12 12.02
CA HIS A 173 8.39 2.14 12.28
C HIS A 173 8.05 2.91 13.58
N ASN A 174 9.04 3.20 14.45
CA ASN A 174 8.82 4.00 15.67
C ASN A 174 9.41 5.43 15.71
N ASP A 175 10.45 5.79 14.96
CA ASP A 175 11.25 6.99 15.31
C ASP A 175 11.19 8.20 14.36
N PHE A 176 10.58 8.08 13.17
CA PHE A 176 10.51 9.23 12.22
C PHE A 176 9.09 9.72 11.92
N TRP A 177 8.05 9.01 12.35
CA TRP A 177 6.65 9.31 12.03
C TRP A 177 5.95 10.17 13.09
N LEU A 178 6.60 11.27 13.48
CA LEU A 178 6.24 12.23 14.54
C LEU A 178 6.98 11.97 15.86
N LYS A 179 7.92 12.85 16.23
CA LYS A 179 7.86 13.41 17.58
C LYS A 179 6.81 14.53 17.53
N PRO A 180 5.56 14.33 17.97
CA PRO A 180 4.85 15.46 18.56
C PRO A 180 5.68 15.91 19.78
N PRO A 181 5.72 17.21 20.09
CA PRO A 181 6.28 17.64 21.37
C PRO A 181 5.52 16.93 22.49
N SER A 182 6.22 16.07 23.24
CA SER A 182 5.78 15.49 24.53
C SER A 182 4.38 14.85 24.55
N VAL A 183 4.26 13.59 24.12
CA VAL A 183 3.13 12.74 24.54
C VAL A 183 3.50 12.10 25.88
N LEU A 184 2.69 12.40 26.91
CA LEU A 184 2.79 11.82 28.25
C LEU A 184 2.91 10.29 28.20
N HIS A 185 3.83 9.75 29.00
CA HIS A 185 3.73 8.37 29.47
C HIS A 185 2.38 8.16 30.15
N ILE A 186 1.49 7.40 29.52
CA ILE A 186 0.32 6.82 30.18
C ILE A 186 0.69 5.36 30.49
N PRO A 187 1.11 5.04 31.73
CA PRO A 187 1.45 3.68 32.11
C PRO A 187 0.17 2.83 32.14
N ASN A 188 0.29 1.57 31.70
CA ASN A 188 -0.77 0.53 31.60
C ASN A 188 -1.46 0.37 30.24
N PHE A 189 -0.72 0.51 29.14
CA PHE A 189 -1.15 0.04 27.83
C PHE A 189 -0.79 -1.44 27.66
N ILE A 190 -1.79 -2.33 27.63
CA ILE A 190 -1.63 -3.70 27.13
C ILE A 190 -1.93 -3.63 25.64
N PRO A 191 -0.96 -3.90 24.74
CA PRO A 191 -1.21 -3.91 23.31
C PRO A 191 -2.29 -4.96 23.02
N ILE A 192 -3.33 -4.54 22.31
CA ILE A 192 -4.34 -5.46 21.80
C ILE A 192 -3.66 -6.26 20.71
N GLN A 193 -3.23 -7.46 21.09
CA GLN A 193 -2.72 -8.45 20.16
C GLN A 193 -3.86 -8.78 19.21
N HIS A 194 -3.71 -8.40 17.94
CA HIS A 194 -4.48 -9.01 16.87
C HIS A 194 -4.19 -10.51 16.89
N THR A 195 -5.10 -11.28 17.46
CA THR A 195 -5.05 -12.74 17.48
C THR A 195 -5.43 -13.26 16.11
N SER A 196 -4.41 -13.67 15.34
CA SER A 196 -4.50 -14.84 14.46
C SER A 196 -3.09 -15.17 13.99
N ASP A 197 -2.45 -16.21 14.53
CA ASP A 197 -1.41 -17.07 13.89
C ASP A 197 -0.28 -16.45 13.02
N ARG A 198 -0.08 -15.13 13.03
CA ARG A 198 0.86 -14.41 12.16
C ARG A 198 2.21 -14.11 12.83
N ARG A 199 2.49 -14.76 13.96
CA ARG A 199 3.84 -14.80 14.55
C ARG A 199 4.58 -16.09 14.17
N GLU A 200 4.40 -16.59 12.96
CA GLU A 200 5.56 -17.17 12.31
C GLU A 200 6.49 -15.99 12.03
N LYS A 201 7.35 -15.74 13.04
CA LYS A 201 8.54 -14.89 13.07
C LYS A 201 8.64 -13.98 11.85
N GLU A 202 8.48 -12.66 12.04
CA GLU A 202 9.12 -11.68 11.16
C GLU A 202 10.51 -12.21 10.86
N PRO A 203 10.76 -12.74 9.66
CA PRO A 203 12.08 -13.20 9.37
C PRO A 203 12.87 -11.90 9.29
N ALA A 204 13.98 -11.83 10.01
CA ALA A 204 15.05 -10.93 9.63
C ALA A 204 15.36 -11.26 8.17
N LEU A 205 14.70 -10.55 7.23
CA LEU A 205 14.70 -10.88 5.82
C LEU A 205 16.14 -10.89 5.31
N LEU A 206 16.98 -10.05 5.92
CA LEU A 206 18.37 -9.89 5.56
C LEU A 206 19.24 -10.60 6.60
N GLY A 207 19.04 -11.92 6.68
CA GLY A 207 19.77 -12.81 7.58
C GLY A 207 21.24 -13.03 7.18
N SER A 208 21.65 -12.61 5.97
CA SER A 208 23.03 -12.67 5.47
C SER A 208 23.38 -11.48 4.58
N THR A 209 24.69 -11.19 4.45
CA THR A 209 25.24 -10.21 3.49
C THR A 209 24.83 -10.52 2.06
N ASP A 210 24.72 -11.80 1.70
CA ASP A 210 24.41 -12.22 0.33
C ASP A 210 22.98 -11.84 -0.07
N CYS A 211 22.02 -11.94 0.87
CA CYS A 211 20.64 -11.50 0.62
C CYS A 211 20.56 -9.98 0.43
N LEU A 212 21.41 -9.22 1.13
CA LEU A 212 21.49 -7.75 0.99
C LEU A 212 22.07 -7.32 -0.34
N ASP A 213 23.12 -8.01 -0.77
CA ASP A 213 23.73 -7.76 -2.07
C ASP A 213 22.75 -8.13 -3.19
N ALA A 214 22.09 -9.30 -3.10
CA ALA A 214 21.07 -9.68 -4.07
C ALA A 214 19.92 -8.66 -4.15
N PHE A 215 19.43 -8.15 -3.03
CA PHE A 215 18.42 -7.09 -3.01
C PHE A 215 18.94 -5.79 -3.67
N SER A 216 20.15 -5.36 -3.31
CA SER A 216 20.78 -4.17 -3.88
C SER A 216 20.98 -4.30 -5.39
N ASP A 217 21.36 -5.50 -5.85
CA ASP A 217 21.53 -5.84 -7.26
C ASP A 217 20.20 -5.80 -8.01
N GLY A 218 19.10 -6.22 -7.39
CA GLY A 218 17.75 -6.09 -7.96
C GLY A 218 17.37 -4.63 -8.19
N ILE A 219 17.59 -3.76 -7.20
CA ILE A 219 17.35 -2.31 -7.35
C ILE A 219 18.23 -1.75 -8.48
N SER A 220 19.53 -2.04 -8.42
CA SER A 220 20.52 -1.57 -9.39
C SER A 220 20.15 -1.98 -10.80
N THR A 221 19.68 -3.22 -10.98
CA THR A 221 19.24 -3.76 -12.27
C THR A 221 18.14 -2.89 -12.88
N VAL A 222 17.08 -2.58 -12.11
CA VAL A 222 15.96 -1.79 -12.63
C VAL A 222 16.39 -0.36 -12.93
N VAL A 223 17.04 0.30 -11.96
CA VAL A 223 17.39 1.72 -12.06
C VAL A 223 18.44 1.97 -13.15
N SER A 224 19.45 1.13 -13.25
CA SER A 224 20.49 1.25 -14.29
C SER A 224 19.95 0.94 -15.69
N SER A 225 18.84 0.21 -15.80
CA SER A 225 18.18 -0.03 -17.07
C SER A 225 17.28 1.13 -17.54
N LEU A 226 17.11 2.18 -16.73
CA LEU A 226 16.34 3.37 -17.10
C LEU A 226 17.06 4.13 -18.21
N THR A 227 16.39 4.30 -19.34
CA THR A 227 16.89 5.08 -20.49
C THR A 227 15.97 6.26 -20.78
N LYS A 228 16.41 7.20 -21.61
CA LYS A 228 15.55 8.28 -22.12
C LYS A 228 14.27 7.74 -22.79
N GLN A 229 14.38 6.64 -23.53
CA GLN A 229 13.24 6.00 -24.19
C GLN A 229 12.26 5.41 -23.18
N LYS A 230 12.75 4.66 -22.17
CA LYS A 230 11.89 4.13 -21.11
C LYS A 230 11.24 5.25 -20.30
N LEU A 231 11.97 6.32 -20.00
CA LEU A 231 11.42 7.50 -19.34
C LEU A 231 10.22 8.07 -20.11
N THR A 232 10.36 8.29 -21.43
CA THR A 232 9.24 8.76 -22.27
C THR A 232 8.06 7.79 -22.21
N THR A 233 8.32 6.49 -22.33
CA THR A 233 7.30 5.44 -22.29
C THR A 233 6.56 5.40 -20.94
N ILE A 234 7.27 5.58 -19.82
CA ILE A 234 6.69 5.67 -18.48
C ILE A 234 5.78 6.89 -18.37
N LEU A 235 6.19 8.05 -18.88
CA LEU A 235 5.37 9.26 -18.83
C LEU A 235 4.12 9.16 -19.72
N GLU A 236 4.24 8.53 -20.88
CA GLU A 236 3.08 8.23 -21.75
C GLU A 236 2.12 7.26 -21.06
N LEU A 237 2.64 6.20 -20.44
CA LEU A 237 1.84 5.26 -19.65
C LEU A 237 1.07 6.00 -18.54
N ILE A 238 1.75 6.78 -17.69
CA ILE A 238 1.07 7.52 -16.61
C ILE A 238 0.03 8.51 -17.17
N SER A 239 0.30 9.11 -18.33
CA SER A 239 -0.64 10.04 -18.99
C SER A 239 -1.93 9.34 -19.41
N ASN A 240 -1.87 8.07 -19.81
CA ASN A 240 -3.06 7.25 -20.12
C ASN A 240 -3.92 7.01 -18.87
N PHE A 241 -3.30 6.99 -17.69
CA PHE A 241 -3.97 6.87 -16.39
C PHE A 241 -4.24 8.23 -15.70
N ARG A 242 -4.27 9.34 -16.44
CA ARG A 242 -4.47 10.70 -15.89
C ARG A 242 -5.67 10.89 -14.95
N ASN A 243 -6.71 10.07 -15.12
CA ASN A 243 -7.94 10.13 -14.32
C ASN A 243 -8.05 9.04 -13.24
N ALA A 244 -7.07 8.13 -13.19
CA ALA A 244 -7.02 7.03 -12.22
C ALA A 244 -7.07 7.56 -10.80
N ARG A 245 -7.83 6.88 -9.94
CA ARG A 245 -7.94 7.21 -8.51
C ARG A 245 -6.91 6.37 -7.74
N LEU A 246 -5.75 6.94 -7.47
CA LEU A 246 -4.68 6.29 -6.70
C LEU A 246 -4.81 6.64 -5.23
N ARG A 247 -4.56 5.66 -4.35
CA ARG A 247 -4.75 5.81 -2.90
C ARG A 247 -3.71 6.79 -2.35
N PHE A 248 -4.19 7.68 -1.48
CA PHE A 248 -3.39 8.59 -0.68
C PHE A 248 -3.45 8.21 0.80
N VAL A 249 -2.38 7.62 1.34
CA VAL A 249 -2.29 7.33 2.78
C VAL A 249 -1.77 8.56 3.50
N PHE A 250 -2.71 9.36 4.03
CA PHE A 250 -2.38 10.57 4.78
C PHE A 250 -1.83 10.26 6.19
N ARG A 251 -2.39 9.24 6.83
CA ARG A 251 -2.05 8.80 8.18
C ARG A 251 -2.15 7.28 8.25
N ASP A 252 -1.30 6.70 9.10
CA ASP A 252 -1.33 5.27 9.40
C ASP A 252 -2.74 4.81 9.81
N THR A 253 -3.20 3.76 9.15
CA THR A 253 -4.50 3.13 9.40
C THR A 253 -4.63 2.59 10.81
N VAL A 254 -3.53 2.18 11.45
CA VAL A 254 -3.50 1.70 12.85
C VAL A 254 -3.96 2.79 13.80
N ALA A 255 -3.58 4.05 13.56
CA ALA A 255 -3.99 5.17 14.41
C ALA A 255 -5.52 5.35 14.37
N TYR A 256 -6.13 5.23 13.19
CA TYR A 256 -7.59 5.28 13.04
C TYR A 256 -8.28 4.07 13.67
N ALA A 257 -7.74 2.86 13.47
CA ALA A 257 -8.28 1.63 14.04
C ALA A 257 -8.31 1.69 15.57
N GLN A 258 -7.23 2.19 16.19
CA GLN A 258 -7.16 2.39 17.64
C GLN A 258 -8.19 3.41 18.13
N LEU A 259 -8.42 4.51 17.40
CA LEU A 259 -9.46 5.48 17.73
C LEU A 259 -10.86 4.87 17.67
N LEU A 260 -11.17 4.11 16.60
CA LEU A 260 -12.46 3.42 16.47
C LEU A 260 -12.68 2.40 17.59
N GLN A 261 -11.65 1.61 17.90
CA GLN A 261 -11.72 0.63 18.98
C GLN A 261 -12.01 1.29 20.32
N ARG A 262 -11.34 2.40 20.63
CA ARG A 262 -11.63 3.19 21.84
C ARG A 262 -13.05 3.72 21.82
N ALA A 263 -13.52 4.25 20.69
CA ALA A 263 -14.88 4.76 20.54
C ALA A 263 -15.96 3.71 20.80
N VAL A 264 -15.70 2.46 20.40
CA VAL A 264 -16.58 1.32 20.71
C VAL A 264 -16.55 1.00 22.20
N LEU A 265 -15.36 0.85 22.79
CA LEU A 265 -15.21 0.41 24.20
C LEU A 265 -15.80 1.39 25.22
N THR A 266 -15.76 2.67 24.91
CA THR A 266 -16.19 3.76 25.79
C THR A 266 -17.56 4.33 25.41
N ASN A 267 -18.18 3.77 24.37
CA ASN A 267 -19.47 4.18 23.82
C ASN A 267 -19.55 5.66 23.36
N PHE A 268 -18.40 6.31 23.09
CA PHE A 268 -18.39 7.62 22.42
C PHE A 268 -18.43 7.49 20.88
N GLY A 269 -18.63 6.30 20.32
CA GLY A 269 -18.91 6.14 18.89
C GLY A 269 -20.19 6.84 18.40
N ASN A 270 -21.12 7.16 19.32
CA ASN A 270 -22.28 8.03 19.05
C ASN A 270 -21.98 9.52 19.22
N SER A 271 -20.72 9.89 19.49
CA SER A 271 -20.33 11.28 19.69
C SER A 271 -20.24 12.04 18.38
N SER A 272 -20.26 13.36 18.53
CA SER A 272 -20.24 14.31 17.42
C SER A 272 -18.85 14.41 16.78
N THR A 273 -18.79 15.07 15.62
CA THR A 273 -17.56 15.34 14.85
C THR A 273 -16.47 16.00 15.68
N GLU A 274 -16.84 16.78 16.70
CA GLU A 274 -15.91 17.47 17.59
C GLU A 274 -15.05 16.51 18.42
N VAL A 275 -15.59 15.35 18.84
CA VAL A 275 -14.84 14.40 19.68
C VAL A 275 -13.74 13.72 18.89
N PHE A 276 -14.05 13.19 17.69
CA PHE A 276 -13.03 12.64 16.80
C PHE A 276 -12.04 13.73 16.36
N SER A 277 -12.51 14.94 16.05
CA SER A 277 -11.63 16.06 15.70
C SER A 277 -10.64 16.41 16.82
N TYR A 278 -11.07 16.35 18.09
CA TYR A 278 -10.20 16.55 19.24
C TYR A 278 -9.12 15.47 19.32
N PHE A 279 -9.49 14.18 19.22
CA PHE A 279 -8.50 13.10 19.26
C PHE A 279 -7.55 13.14 18.07
N LEU A 280 -8.03 13.43 16.86
CA LEU A 280 -7.20 13.60 15.68
C LEU A 280 -6.17 14.73 15.86
N LYS A 281 -6.55 15.82 16.54
CA LYS A 281 -5.60 16.88 16.91
C LYS A 281 -4.48 16.38 17.83
N THR A 282 -4.77 15.47 18.75
CA THR A 282 -3.73 14.88 19.62
C THR A 282 -2.75 13.99 18.87
N LEU A 283 -3.14 13.46 17.71
CA LEU A 283 -2.27 12.71 16.81
C LEU A 283 -1.45 13.62 15.88
N GLY A 284 -1.47 14.94 16.10
CA GLY A 284 -0.78 15.94 15.28
C GLY A 284 -1.75 16.71 14.38
N ASP A 285 -1.54 18.03 14.33
CA ASP A 285 -2.28 18.93 13.43
C ASP A 285 -1.88 18.68 11.97
N ASN A 286 -2.86 18.80 11.08
CA ASN A 286 -2.68 18.60 9.64
C ASN A 286 -2.55 19.93 8.89
N GLU A 287 -1.42 20.13 8.21
CA GLU A 287 -1.28 21.25 7.25
C GLU A 287 -2.29 21.14 6.10
N LEU A 288 -2.72 19.92 5.79
CA LEU A 288 -3.70 19.62 4.76
C LEU A 288 -5.16 19.77 5.23
N GLY A 289 -5.43 20.14 6.49
CA GLY A 289 -6.79 20.44 6.97
C GLY A 289 -7.83 19.31 6.88
N LEU A 290 -7.43 18.06 6.61
CA LEU A 290 -8.31 16.90 6.38
C LEU A 290 -9.12 16.44 7.62
N ARG A 291 -9.09 17.17 8.74
CA ARG A 291 -9.56 16.69 10.04
C ARG A 291 -11.07 16.45 10.08
N GLU A 292 -11.85 17.38 9.52
CA GLU A 292 -13.31 17.26 9.45
C GLU A 292 -13.71 16.00 8.66
N ILE A 293 -12.98 15.75 7.59
CA ILE A 293 -13.15 14.61 6.69
C ILE A 293 -12.79 13.28 7.41
N GLU A 294 -11.63 13.26 8.08
CA GLU A 294 -11.20 12.13 8.89
C GLU A 294 -12.26 11.80 9.96
N ALA A 295 -12.69 12.81 10.73
CA ALA A 295 -13.70 12.67 11.77
C ALA A 295 -15.04 12.15 11.24
N SER A 296 -15.48 12.64 10.08
CA SER A 296 -16.73 12.21 9.45
C SER A 296 -16.72 10.73 9.07
N SER A 297 -15.57 10.22 8.58
CA SER A 297 -15.41 8.79 8.27
C SER A 297 -15.49 7.94 9.54
N LEU A 298 -14.80 8.38 10.60
CA LEU A 298 -14.73 7.66 11.87
C LEU A 298 -16.09 7.54 12.57
N ILE A 299 -16.96 8.56 12.48
CA ILE A 299 -18.36 8.47 12.94
C ILE A 299 -19.12 7.37 12.19
N GLY A 300 -18.82 7.20 10.90
CA GLY A 300 -19.36 6.13 10.08
C GLY A 300 -18.85 4.73 10.45
N TYR A 301 -17.91 4.63 11.41
CA TYR A 301 -17.07 3.46 11.69
C TYR A 301 -16.20 3.03 10.51
N ASP A 302 -15.87 3.99 9.64
CA ASP A 302 -14.98 3.80 8.50
C ASP A 302 -13.60 4.38 8.80
N ILE A 303 -12.55 3.68 8.39
CA ILE A 303 -11.21 4.24 8.32
C ILE A 303 -11.18 5.26 7.16
N PRO A 304 -10.71 6.50 7.38
CA PRO A 304 -10.59 7.50 6.32
C PRO A 304 -9.75 6.96 5.15
N ILE A 305 -10.25 7.16 3.92
CA ILE A 305 -9.53 6.81 2.70
C ILE A 305 -9.54 8.01 1.76
N PHE A 306 -8.38 8.30 1.19
CA PHE A 306 -8.17 9.41 0.29
C PHE A 306 -7.61 8.91 -1.02
N HIS A 307 -7.89 9.64 -2.09
CA HIS A 307 -7.33 9.37 -3.40
C HIS A 307 -6.78 10.66 -4.02
N HIS A 308 -5.92 10.51 -5.00
CA HIS A 308 -5.53 11.60 -5.90
C HIS A 308 -5.60 11.11 -7.35
N ARG A 309 -5.50 12.05 -8.29
CA ARG A 309 -5.36 11.76 -9.72
C ARG A 309 -3.98 12.19 -10.21
N PRO A 310 -3.32 11.44 -11.10
CA PRO A 310 -1.96 11.71 -11.50
C PRO A 310 -1.69 13.15 -11.95
N THR A 311 -2.62 13.72 -12.73
CA THR A 311 -2.50 15.06 -13.34
C THR A 311 -3.26 16.15 -12.59
N GLU A 312 -3.79 15.85 -11.41
CA GLU A 312 -4.50 16.83 -10.59
C GLU A 312 -3.76 17.09 -9.28
N ARG A 313 -3.95 18.30 -8.75
CA ARG A 313 -3.37 18.67 -7.45
C ARG A 313 -4.24 18.29 -6.27
N GLY A 314 -5.49 17.87 -6.47
CA GLY A 314 -6.42 17.77 -5.35
C GLY A 314 -6.56 16.38 -4.76
N ILE A 315 -6.97 16.36 -3.50
CA ILE A 315 -7.33 15.15 -2.77
C ILE A 315 -8.83 14.89 -2.95
N LEU A 316 -9.17 13.63 -3.23
CA LEU A 316 -10.52 13.11 -3.39
C LEU A 316 -10.87 12.25 -2.19
N GLN A 317 -12.08 12.40 -1.66
CA GLN A 317 -12.69 11.47 -0.72
C GLN A 317 -13.97 10.92 -1.36
N SER A 318 -14.39 9.72 -0.99
CA SER A 318 -15.57 9.05 -1.53
C SER A 318 -16.80 9.97 -1.58
N GLY A 319 -17.15 10.40 -2.80
CA GLY A 319 -18.36 11.19 -3.08
C GLY A 319 -18.16 12.70 -3.25
N ASP A 320 -17.04 13.30 -2.81
CA ASP A 320 -16.86 14.76 -2.81
C ASP A 320 -15.56 15.24 -3.48
N SER A 321 -15.70 16.30 -4.28
CA SER A 321 -14.57 17.01 -4.89
C SER A 321 -14.10 18.19 -4.04
N LYS A 322 -12.95 17.98 -3.36
CA LYS A 322 -11.90 18.92 -2.92
C LYS A 322 -12.24 20.07 -1.94
N LYS A 323 -11.47 20.11 -0.85
CA LYS A 323 -11.02 21.34 -0.14
C LYS A 323 -9.51 21.63 -0.27
N TYR A 324 -8.68 20.68 -0.73
CA TYR A 324 -7.22 20.77 -0.60
C TYR A 324 -6.44 20.44 -1.88
N HIS A 325 -5.28 21.09 -2.03
CA HIS A 325 -4.39 20.99 -3.18
C HIS A 325 -2.93 20.79 -2.76
N PHE A 326 -2.28 19.75 -3.30
CA PHE A 326 -0.83 19.60 -3.31
C PHE A 326 -0.19 20.71 -4.15
N PRO A 327 1.06 21.11 -3.84
CA PRO A 327 1.78 22.12 -4.61
C PRO A 327 1.99 21.71 -6.09
N ASN A 328 2.27 20.43 -6.31
CA ASN A 328 2.57 19.85 -7.63
C ASN A 328 1.63 18.67 -7.89
N THR A 329 1.45 18.29 -9.16
CA THR A 329 0.80 17.03 -9.48
C THR A 329 1.76 15.87 -9.23
N SER A 330 1.22 14.70 -8.91
CA SER A 330 2.02 13.46 -8.83
C SER A 330 2.75 13.15 -10.14
N PHE A 331 2.16 13.48 -11.30
CA PHE A 331 2.79 13.35 -12.60
C PHE A 331 4.08 14.18 -12.70
N ASP A 332 4.01 15.47 -12.33
CA ASP A 332 5.17 16.37 -12.38
C ASP A 332 6.28 15.91 -11.42
N LEU A 333 5.86 15.42 -10.26
CA LEU A 333 6.76 14.89 -9.23
C LEU A 333 7.50 13.63 -9.69
N VAL A 334 6.81 12.69 -10.35
CA VAL A 334 7.42 11.49 -10.95
C VAL A 334 8.31 11.88 -12.12
N LYS A 335 7.86 12.77 -13.01
CA LYS A 335 8.68 13.29 -14.12
C LYS A 335 9.98 13.91 -13.63
N LYS A 336 9.91 14.76 -12.61
CA LYS A 336 11.10 15.36 -11.98
C LYS A 336 12.01 14.27 -11.40
N HIS A 337 11.43 13.30 -10.68
CA HIS A 337 12.18 12.20 -10.07
C HIS A 337 12.92 11.37 -11.11
N LEU A 338 12.24 10.88 -12.14
CA LEU A 338 12.84 10.08 -13.23
C LEU A 338 13.97 10.81 -13.95
N ASN A 339 13.83 12.13 -14.18
CA ASN A 339 14.90 12.93 -14.80
C ASN A 339 16.13 13.05 -13.89
N VAL A 340 15.94 13.18 -12.57
CA VAL A 340 17.07 13.17 -11.63
C VAL A 340 17.74 11.81 -11.64
N THR A 341 16.97 10.73 -11.48
CA THR A 341 17.48 9.35 -11.45
C THR A 341 18.25 8.97 -12.71
N LEU A 342 17.75 9.36 -13.89
CA LEU A 342 18.43 9.12 -15.16
C LEU A 342 19.80 9.83 -15.25
N ASN A 343 19.96 10.98 -14.60
CA ASN A 343 21.20 11.76 -14.65
C ASN A 343 22.19 11.39 -13.54
N SER A 344 21.70 10.94 -12.38
CA SER A 344 22.53 10.58 -11.23
C SER A 344 23.00 9.12 -11.25
N GLY A 345 22.37 8.24 -12.03
CA GLY A 345 22.63 6.80 -12.01
C GLY A 345 22.13 6.13 -10.72
N SER A 346 22.55 4.87 -10.51
CA SER A 346 22.13 4.02 -9.39
C SER A 346 23.08 4.06 -8.18
N ASP A 347 24.31 4.57 -8.34
CA ASP A 347 25.36 4.46 -7.32
C ASP A 347 25.00 5.13 -5.99
N GLN A 348 24.46 6.36 -6.04
CA GLN A 348 24.05 7.08 -4.83
C GLN A 348 22.90 6.36 -4.12
N LEU A 349 21.93 5.84 -4.89
CA LEU A 349 20.80 5.08 -4.37
C LEU A 349 21.26 3.80 -3.67
N ILE A 350 22.17 3.04 -4.30
CA ILE A 350 22.72 1.81 -3.73
C ILE A 350 23.48 2.13 -2.43
N ALA A 351 24.24 3.22 -2.40
CA ALA A 351 24.93 3.66 -1.19
C ALA A 351 23.96 4.01 -0.06
N GLU A 352 22.84 4.68 -0.36
CA GLU A 352 21.78 4.99 0.62
C GLU A 352 21.10 3.72 1.16
N VAL A 353 20.74 2.78 0.28
CA VAL A 353 20.15 1.48 0.67
C VAL A 353 21.08 0.67 1.56
N ARG A 354 22.37 0.61 1.20
CA ARG A 354 23.40 -0.06 2.02
C ARG A 354 23.62 0.65 3.36
N ALA A 355 23.59 1.97 3.40
CA ALA A 355 23.74 2.73 4.64
C ALA A 355 22.56 2.52 5.60
N LEU A 356 21.32 2.48 5.09
CA LEU A 356 20.12 2.17 5.87
C LEU A 356 20.21 0.78 6.49
N THR A 357 20.71 -0.18 5.71
CA THR A 357 20.94 -1.57 6.11
C THR A 357 21.96 -1.70 7.24
N VAL A 358 23.15 -1.11 7.08
CA VAL A 358 24.25 -1.26 8.06
C VAL A 358 23.83 -0.74 9.43
N LYS A 359 23.09 0.39 9.47
CA LYS A 359 22.55 0.95 10.70
C LYS A 359 21.63 -0.03 11.44
N HIS A 360 20.85 -0.83 10.72
CA HIS A 360 20.00 -1.87 11.29
C HIS A 360 20.79 -3.02 11.92
N SER A 361 21.81 -3.53 11.22
CA SER A 361 22.66 -4.62 11.71
C SER A 361 23.47 -4.24 12.97
N SER A 362 23.81 -2.96 13.13
CA SER A 362 24.47 -2.46 14.35
C SER A 362 23.54 -2.32 15.56
N LEU A 363 22.23 -2.12 15.34
CA LEU A 363 21.23 -2.01 16.41
C LEU A 363 20.85 -3.39 16.97
N GLN A 364 20.82 -4.44 16.15
CA GLN A 364 20.56 -5.81 16.59
C GLN A 364 21.71 -6.45 17.39
N ASN A 365 22.93 -5.91 17.28
CA ASN A 365 24.12 -6.42 17.97
C ASN A 365 24.53 -5.58 19.20
N ALA A 366 23.72 -4.60 19.61
CA ALA A 366 23.97 -3.86 20.84
C ALA A 366 23.72 -4.78 22.06
N PRO A 367 24.65 -4.92 23.00
CA PRO A 367 24.40 -5.68 24.22
C PRO A 367 23.28 -5.01 25.02
N ILE A 368 22.30 -5.81 25.45
CA ILE A 368 21.15 -5.43 26.27
C ILE A 368 21.59 -4.75 27.58
#